data_AF-U5CFG3-F1
#
_entry.id   AF-U5CFG3-F1
#
_cell.length_a   1.000
_cell.length_b   1.000
_cell.length_c   1.000
_cell.angle_alpha   90.00
_cell.angle_beta   90.00
_cell.angle_gamma   90.00
#
_symmetry.space_group_name_H-M   'P 1'
#
loop_
_entity.id
_entity.type
_entity.pdbx_description
1 polymer ?
#
loop_
_entity_poly.entity_id
_entity_poly.type
_entity_poly.pdbx_seq_one_letter_code
_entity_poly.pdbx_strand_id
1 'polypeptide(L)'
;MKILKDKRGMTLIEVLVSIAVFAVVAIPLLGIFSQSVITSADSKIKTKEATIAQTIAENIKAGNVSNLDEIITKYKEEGFIAYVEQQTSTGELSQYQIKVGKIGSNTPMYTLYIMAPATEITSHVPVELPSEESSGGGSSSSDDVIKRIWDLIKIGIIAAWTVLFLGVVIVTLGWNEITKTKILTIADTIVNMIKNGVTSLKAIGTKASEIAGVKVPWWLKWW
;
A
#
# COMPACT_ATOMS: atom_id res chain seq x y z
N MET A 1 -29.77 -38.81 -2.85
CA MET A 1 -28.49 -38.25 -2.40
C MET A 1 -28.59 -37.97 -0.90
N LYS A 2 -28.14 -38.91 -0.06
CA LYS A 2 -28.18 -38.77 1.41
C LYS A 2 -26.99 -37.90 1.82
N ILE A 3 -27.23 -36.61 2.06
CA ILE A 3 -26.27 -35.77 2.77
C ILE A 3 -26.20 -36.30 4.20
N LEU A 4 -25.03 -36.83 4.55
CA LEU A 4 -24.70 -37.33 5.88
C LEU A 4 -24.81 -36.17 6.87
N LYS A 5 -25.97 -36.04 7.52
CA LYS A 5 -26.16 -35.16 8.67
C LYS A 5 -25.62 -35.90 9.89
N ASP A 6 -24.30 -35.98 9.99
CA ASP A 6 -23.66 -36.54 11.18
C ASP A 6 -23.92 -35.57 12.35
N LYS A 7 -24.61 -36.04 13.39
CA LYS A 7 -25.04 -35.23 14.54
C LYS A 7 -23.94 -35.16 15.62
N ARG A 8 -22.68 -35.38 15.24
CA ARG A 8 -21.54 -35.26 16.15
C ARG A 8 -21.18 -33.78 16.27
N GLY A 9 -21.13 -33.27 17.50
CA GLY A 9 -20.69 -31.90 17.75
C GLY A 9 -19.25 -31.68 17.29
N MET A 10 -18.90 -30.43 16.97
CA MET A 10 -17.55 -30.08 16.54
C MET A 10 -16.57 -30.31 17.68
N THR A 11 -15.50 -31.04 17.41
CA THR A 11 -14.45 -31.27 18.41
C THR A 11 -13.63 -30.00 18.61
N LEU A 12 -13.05 -29.83 19.81
CA LEU A 12 -12.23 -28.66 20.12
C LEU A 12 -11.04 -28.51 19.16
N ILE A 13 -10.48 -29.63 18.69
CA ILE A 13 -9.39 -29.64 17.72
C ILE A 13 -9.84 -29.15 16.34
N GLU A 14 -11.03 -29.50 15.87
CA GLU A 14 -11.58 -29.00 14.60
C GLU A 14 -11.86 -27.49 14.65
N VAL A 15 -12.32 -26.98 15.79
CA VAL A 15 -12.48 -25.54 16.01
C VAL A 15 -11.14 -24.81 15.93
N LEU A 16 -10.10 -25.33 16.61
CA LEU A 16 -8.76 -24.75 16.60
C LEU A 16 -8.14 -24.76 15.20
N VAL A 17 -8.27 -25.87 14.46
CA VAL A 17 -7.79 -25.96 13.07
C VAL A 17 -8.54 -24.99 12.17
N SER A 18 -9.85 -24.83 12.34
CA SER A 18 -10.66 -23.89 11.56
C SER A 18 -10.26 -22.43 11.80
N ILE A 19 -10.01 -22.04 13.06
CA ILE A 19 -9.51 -20.70 13.41
C ILE A 19 -8.11 -20.48 12.84
N ALA A 20 -7.23 -21.49 12.89
CA ALA A 20 -5.89 -21.41 12.33
C ALA A 20 -5.93 -21.20 10.80
N VAL A 21 -6.73 -21.97 10.08
CA VAL A 21 -6.91 -21.82 8.63
C VAL A 21 -7.54 -20.46 8.30
N PHE A 22 -8.54 -20.02 9.07
CA PHE A 22 -9.15 -18.71 8.90
C PHE A 22 -8.14 -17.57 9.08
N ALA A 23 -7.26 -17.64 10.08
CA ALA A 23 -6.24 -16.62 10.31
C ALA A 23 -5.25 -16.51 9.14
N VAL A 24 -4.84 -17.65 8.57
CA VAL A 24 -3.94 -17.67 7.40
C VAL A 24 -4.59 -17.01 6.19
N VAL A 25 -5.88 -17.23 5.98
CA VAL A 25 -6.63 -16.66 4.84
C VAL A 25 -7.02 -15.20 5.08
N ALA A 26 -7.27 -14.79 6.32
CA ALA A 26 -7.69 -13.43 6.67
C ALA A 26 -6.60 -12.38 6.41
N ILE A 27 -5.32 -12.74 6.59
CA ILE A 27 -4.18 -11.82 6.42
C ILE A 27 -4.11 -11.23 4.99
N PRO A 28 -4.03 -12.03 3.90
CA PRO A 28 -4.00 -11.48 2.54
C PRO A 28 -5.28 -10.75 2.17
N LEU A 29 -6.45 -11.21 2.67
CA LEU A 29 -7.73 -10.51 2.47
C LEU A 29 -7.68 -9.09 3.04
N LEU A 30 -7.24 -8.92 4.29
CA LEU A 30 -7.10 -7.60 4.92
C LEU A 30 -6.11 -6.71 4.15
N GLY A 31 -5.02 -7.28 3.64
CA GLY A 31 -4.06 -6.55 2.80
C GLY A 31 -4.70 -5.99 1.53
N ILE A 32 -5.48 -6.81 0.81
CA ILE A 32 -6.19 -6.39 -0.41
C ILE A 32 -7.25 -5.33 -0.08
N PHE A 33 -8.01 -5.52 1.01
CA PHE A 33 -9.01 -4.54 1.43
C PHE A 33 -8.37 -3.19 1.80
N SER A 34 -7.27 -3.19 2.55
CA SER A 34 -6.55 -1.96 2.91
C SER A 34 -6.03 -1.22 1.68
N GLN A 35 -5.38 -1.94 0.76
CA GLN A 35 -4.93 -1.38 -0.52
C GLN A 35 -6.07 -0.81 -1.35
N SER A 36 -7.22 -1.49 -1.38
CA SER A 36 -8.41 -1.03 -2.10
C SER A 36 -8.96 0.28 -1.52
N VAL A 37 -9.00 0.42 -0.20
CA VAL A 37 -9.44 1.65 0.48
C VAL A 37 -8.49 2.82 0.18
N ILE A 38 -7.17 2.59 0.28
CA ILE A 38 -6.15 3.60 -0.02
C ILE A 38 -6.26 4.03 -1.48
N THR A 39 -6.27 3.08 -2.41
CA THR A 39 -6.37 3.34 -3.85
C THR A 39 -7.67 4.07 -4.20
N SER A 40 -8.78 3.74 -3.53
CA SER A 40 -10.07 4.42 -3.74
C SER A 40 -10.02 5.87 -3.26
N ALA A 41 -9.38 6.13 -2.11
CA ALA A 41 -9.20 7.50 -1.61
C ALA A 41 -8.32 8.33 -2.55
N ASP A 42 -7.20 7.77 -3.02
CA ASP A 42 -6.30 8.44 -3.95
C ASP A 42 -6.97 8.70 -5.30
N SER A 43 -7.74 7.73 -5.81
CA SER A 43 -8.51 7.89 -7.05
C SER A 43 -9.55 9.00 -6.94
N LYS A 44 -10.19 9.14 -5.77
CA LYS A 44 -11.14 10.22 -5.50
C LYS A 44 -10.45 11.59 -5.49
N ILE A 45 -9.26 11.68 -4.91
CA ILE A 45 -8.45 12.91 -4.90
C ILE A 45 -8.06 13.28 -6.33
N LYS A 46 -7.47 12.36 -7.10
CA LYS A 46 -7.06 12.60 -8.50
C LYS A 46 -8.22 13.00 -9.39
N THR A 47 -9.37 12.34 -9.25
CA THR A 47 -10.59 12.71 -9.98
C THR A 47 -11.01 14.14 -9.67
N LYS A 48 -10.90 14.55 -8.39
CA LYS A 48 -11.22 15.91 -7.98
C LYS A 48 -10.21 16.93 -8.51
N GLU A 49 -8.91 16.64 -8.47
CA GLU A 49 -7.86 17.48 -9.06
C GLU A 49 -8.09 17.69 -10.56
N ALA A 50 -8.44 16.63 -11.29
CA ALA A 50 -8.76 16.69 -12.72
C ALA A 50 -10.02 17.51 -12.99
N THR A 51 -11.06 17.35 -12.17
CA THR A 51 -12.31 18.13 -12.28
C THR A 51 -12.03 19.63 -12.06
N ILE A 52 -11.26 19.98 -11.02
CA ILE A 52 -10.87 21.37 -10.74
C ILE A 52 -10.09 21.95 -11.92
N ALA A 53 -9.08 21.23 -12.42
CA ALA A 53 -8.28 21.67 -13.56
C ALA A 53 -9.15 21.88 -14.81
N GLN A 54 -10.12 21.00 -15.05
CA GLN A 54 -11.06 21.13 -16.15
C GLN A 54 -12.00 22.33 -15.97
N THR A 55 -12.53 22.57 -14.76
CA THR A 55 -13.37 23.76 -14.50
C THR A 55 -12.58 25.05 -14.72
N ILE A 56 -11.33 25.13 -14.26
CA ILE A 56 -10.44 26.27 -14.52
C ILE A 56 -10.21 26.43 -16.02
N ALA A 57 -9.93 25.34 -16.73
CA ALA A 57 -9.74 25.34 -18.17
C ALA A 57 -10.96 25.86 -18.95
N GLU A 58 -12.16 25.44 -18.55
CA GLU A 58 -13.41 25.87 -19.17
C GLU A 58 -13.66 27.37 -18.94
N ASN A 59 -13.34 27.90 -17.75
CA ASN A 59 -13.45 29.33 -17.48
C ASN A 59 -12.47 30.16 -18.32
N ILE A 60 -11.23 29.70 -18.48
CA ILE A 60 -10.24 30.36 -19.36
C ILE A 60 -10.71 30.34 -20.81
N LYS A 61 -11.22 29.19 -21.30
CA LYS A 61 -11.76 29.08 -22.66
C LYS A 61 -12.98 29.97 -22.90
N ALA A 62 -13.81 30.16 -21.88
CA ALA A 62 -14.97 31.04 -21.94
C ALA A 62 -14.60 32.54 -21.84
N GLY A 63 -13.34 32.87 -21.62
CA GLY A 63 -12.89 34.25 -21.37
C GLY A 63 -13.31 34.80 -20.01
N ASN A 64 -13.81 33.96 -19.10
CA ASN A 64 -14.27 34.35 -17.77
C ASN A 64 -13.10 34.31 -16.76
N VAL A 65 -12.07 35.10 -17.05
CA VAL A 65 -10.82 35.12 -16.27
C VAL A 65 -10.88 36.00 -15.03
N SER A 66 -11.85 36.93 -14.95
CA SER A 66 -12.03 37.83 -13.80
C SER A 66 -12.44 37.13 -12.51
N ASN A 67 -13.07 35.96 -12.60
CA ASN A 67 -13.53 35.17 -11.46
C ASN A 67 -12.55 34.06 -11.03
N LEU A 68 -11.38 33.97 -11.68
CA LEU A 68 -10.46 32.85 -11.44
C LEU A 68 -9.95 32.84 -9.99
N ASP A 69 -9.69 34.00 -9.41
CA ASP A 69 -9.17 34.16 -8.05
C ASP A 69 -10.18 33.66 -7.01
N GLU A 70 -11.47 33.95 -7.23
CA GLU A 70 -12.56 33.47 -6.38
C GLU A 70 -12.69 31.94 -6.47
N ILE A 71 -12.61 31.39 -7.68
CA ILE A 71 -12.66 29.95 -7.95
C ILE A 71 -11.48 29.24 -7.27
N ILE A 72 -10.27 29.78 -7.40
CA ILE A 72 -9.06 29.23 -6.77
C ILE A 72 -9.16 29.31 -5.24
N THR A 73 -9.66 30.42 -4.69
CA THR A 73 -9.84 30.58 -3.23
C THR A 73 -10.83 29.57 -2.69
N LYS A 74 -11.95 29.35 -3.37
CA LYS A 74 -12.93 28.31 -3.01
C LYS A 74 -12.29 26.92 -2.96
N TYR A 75 -11.48 26.56 -3.96
CA TYR A 75 -10.80 25.27 -3.95
C TYR A 75 -9.74 25.14 -2.85
N LYS A 76 -9.11 26.26 -2.46
CA LYS A 76 -8.21 26.31 -1.30
C LYS A 76 -8.93 25.96 0.00
N GLU A 77 -10.13 26.49 0.21
CA GLU A 77 -10.98 26.12 1.36
C GLU A 77 -11.37 24.64 1.34
N GLU A 78 -11.55 24.05 0.15
CA GLU A 78 -11.79 22.63 -0.03
C GLU A 78 -10.52 21.75 0.12
N GLY A 79 -9.36 22.35 0.39
CA GLY A 79 -8.09 21.68 0.62
C GLY A 79 -7.23 21.44 -0.63
N PHE A 80 -7.47 22.18 -1.71
CA PHE A 80 -6.76 22.07 -2.98
C PHE A 80 -6.09 23.38 -3.39
N ILE A 81 -4.90 23.30 -3.96
CA ILE A 81 -4.16 24.42 -4.53
C ILE A 81 -4.14 24.27 -6.04
N ALA A 82 -4.39 25.36 -6.75
CA ALA A 82 -4.38 25.41 -8.20
C ALA A 82 -3.45 26.54 -8.68
N TYR A 83 -2.73 26.26 -9.76
CA TYR A 83 -1.78 27.15 -10.41
C TYR A 83 -2.13 27.25 -11.87
N VAL A 84 -2.07 28.46 -12.42
CA VAL A 84 -2.32 28.70 -13.85
C VAL A 84 -1.19 29.56 -14.39
N GLU A 85 -0.53 29.07 -15.42
CA GLU A 85 0.58 29.75 -16.08
C GLU A 85 0.39 29.77 -17.60
N GLN A 86 0.59 30.92 -18.22
CA GLN A 86 0.61 31.04 -19.66
C GLN A 86 2.01 30.69 -20.18
N GLN A 87 2.11 29.67 -21.03
CA GLN A 87 3.39 29.13 -21.51
C GLN A 87 3.83 29.77 -22.84
N THR A 88 2.90 29.94 -23.78
CA THR A 88 3.21 30.46 -25.12
C THR A 88 2.00 31.18 -25.69
N SER A 89 2.20 32.31 -26.35
CA SER A 89 1.17 33.03 -27.09
C SER A 89 1.47 32.99 -28.59
N THR A 90 0.52 32.53 -29.39
CA THR A 90 0.61 32.48 -30.85
C THR A 90 -0.60 33.23 -31.43
N GLY A 91 -0.44 34.53 -31.67
CA GLY A 91 -1.52 35.39 -32.15
C GLY A 91 -2.65 35.50 -31.14
N GLU A 92 -3.88 35.13 -31.52
CA GLU A 92 -5.06 35.18 -30.66
C GLU A 92 -5.19 34.00 -29.69
N LEU A 93 -4.32 32.99 -29.78
CA LEU A 93 -4.36 31.80 -28.93
C LEU A 93 -3.17 31.75 -27.98
N SER A 94 -3.41 31.27 -26.76
CA SER A 94 -2.39 31.07 -25.73
C SER A 94 -2.50 29.68 -25.11
N GLN A 95 -1.33 29.10 -24.80
CA GLN A 95 -1.21 27.85 -24.07
C GLN A 95 -1.20 28.14 -22.58
N TYR A 96 -2.11 27.51 -21.86
CA TYR A 96 -2.16 27.57 -20.41
C TYR A 96 -1.82 26.20 -19.82
N GLN A 97 -0.93 26.21 -18.83
CA GLN A 97 -0.66 25.07 -17.96
C GLN A 97 -1.42 25.29 -16.65
N ILE A 98 -2.26 24.32 -16.30
CA ILE A 98 -3.04 24.31 -15.06
C ILE A 98 -2.51 23.17 -14.20
N LYS A 99 -1.94 23.47 -13.03
CA LYS A 99 -1.51 22.47 -12.05
C LYS A 99 -2.45 22.48 -10.85
N VAL A 100 -2.91 21.33 -10.38
CA VAL A 100 -3.78 21.21 -9.21
C VAL A 100 -3.26 20.11 -8.28
N GLY A 101 -3.15 20.42 -6.99
CA GLY A 101 -2.72 19.47 -5.98
C GLY A 101 -3.52 19.60 -4.68
N LYS A 102 -3.60 18.53 -3.91
CA LYS A 102 -4.12 18.58 -2.53
C LYS A 102 -3.08 19.19 -1.57
N ILE A 103 -3.53 20.09 -0.68
CA ILE A 103 -2.67 20.71 0.35
C ILE A 103 -2.10 19.62 1.27
N GLY A 104 -0.78 19.67 1.49
CA GLY A 104 -0.07 18.71 2.33
C GLY A 104 0.10 17.32 1.70
N SER A 105 -0.18 17.17 0.40
CA SER A 105 0.14 15.95 -0.34
C SER A 105 1.55 16.03 -0.94
N ASN A 106 2.30 14.93 -0.84
CA ASN A 106 3.59 14.76 -1.53
C ASN A 106 3.42 14.16 -2.93
N THR A 107 2.19 13.99 -3.40
CA THR A 107 1.92 13.49 -4.75
C THR A 107 2.16 14.59 -5.79
N PRO A 108 2.67 14.24 -6.98
CA PRO A 108 2.81 15.21 -8.06
C PRO A 108 1.43 15.79 -8.42
N MET A 109 1.38 17.09 -8.66
CA MET A 109 0.15 17.79 -9.01
C MET A 109 -0.39 17.30 -10.35
N TYR A 110 -1.71 17.18 -10.45
CA TYR A 110 -2.37 16.97 -11.74
C TYR A 110 -2.11 18.16 -12.64
N THR A 111 -1.60 17.91 -13.85
CA THR A 111 -1.26 18.96 -14.82
C THR A 111 -2.11 18.82 -16.06
N LEU A 112 -2.79 19.91 -16.46
CA LEU A 112 -3.58 19.99 -17.69
C LEU A 112 -3.05 21.12 -18.57
N TYR A 113 -2.84 20.84 -19.84
CA TYR A 113 -2.49 21.84 -20.85
C TYR A 113 -3.70 22.13 -21.72
N ILE A 114 -4.00 23.41 -21.92
CA ILE A 114 -5.08 23.84 -22.81
C ILE A 114 -4.62 24.92 -23.78
N MET A 115 -5.29 24.96 -24.93
CA MET A 115 -5.25 26.10 -25.85
C MET A 115 -6.56 26.88 -25.69
N ALA A 116 -6.45 28.19 -25.44
CA ALA A 116 -7.58 29.10 -25.25
C ALA A 116 -7.24 30.47 -25.84
N PRO A 117 -8.23 31.37 -26.05
CA PRO A 117 -7.96 32.74 -26.46
C PRO A 117 -6.94 33.41 -25.52
N ALA A 118 -6.09 34.27 -26.07
CA ALA A 118 -5.15 35.04 -25.28
C ALA A 118 -5.91 35.93 -24.29
N THR A 119 -5.63 35.73 -23.00
CA THR A 119 -6.18 36.53 -21.89
C THR A 119 -5.06 37.27 -21.17
N GLU A 120 -5.41 38.24 -20.31
CA GLU A 120 -4.42 39.00 -19.53
C GLU A 120 -3.73 38.19 -18.42
N ILE A 121 -4.13 36.93 -18.20
CA ILE A 121 -3.49 36.04 -17.23
C ILE A 121 -2.09 35.67 -17.73
N THR A 122 -1.07 36.24 -17.10
CA THR A 122 0.34 35.88 -17.33
C THR A 122 0.84 34.84 -16.32
N SER A 123 0.40 34.92 -15.05
CA SER A 123 0.67 33.92 -14.02
C SER A 123 -0.23 34.13 -12.80
N HIS A 124 -0.82 33.07 -12.25
CA HIS A 124 -1.46 33.10 -10.95
C HIS A 124 -0.79 32.05 -10.03
N VAL A 125 -0.02 32.54 -9.04
CA VAL A 125 0.68 31.71 -8.05
C VAL A 125 0.26 32.19 -6.64
N PRO A 126 -0.37 31.35 -5.80
CA PRO A 126 -0.55 31.70 -4.39
C PRO A 126 0.81 31.82 -3.68
N VAL A 127 0.87 32.73 -2.70
CA VAL A 127 2.07 33.21 -1.96
C VAL A 127 2.94 32.12 -1.30
N GLU A 128 2.50 30.86 -1.24
CA GLU A 128 3.27 29.75 -0.70
C GLU A 128 3.36 28.61 -1.72
N LEU A 129 4.53 28.49 -2.33
CA LEU A 129 4.93 27.33 -3.13
C LEU A 129 5.37 26.22 -2.16
N PRO A 130 4.75 25.03 -2.15
CA PRO A 130 5.50 23.84 -1.80
C PRO A 130 6.55 23.68 -2.90
N SER A 131 7.83 23.75 -2.52
CA SER A 131 8.97 23.60 -3.42
C SER A 131 8.82 22.34 -4.29
N GLU A 132 8.97 22.50 -5.61
CA GLU A 132 9.18 21.36 -6.52
C GLU A 132 10.52 20.70 -6.14
N GLU A 133 10.46 19.73 -5.22
CA GLU A 133 11.58 18.83 -4.99
C GLU A 133 11.79 18.00 -6.26
N SER A 134 12.98 18.17 -6.83
CA SER A 134 13.56 17.33 -7.86
C SER A 134 13.25 15.86 -7.58
N SER A 135 12.78 15.17 -8.61
CA SER A 135 12.61 13.72 -8.69
C SER A 135 13.76 12.97 -7.99
N GLY A 136 13.54 12.62 -6.73
CA GLY A 136 14.50 11.97 -5.86
C GLY A 136 13.75 11.28 -4.74
N GLY A 137 13.26 10.06 -5.03
CA GLY A 137 12.73 9.05 -4.12
C GLY A 137 12.40 9.48 -2.68
N GLY A 138 11.40 10.33 -2.50
CA GLY A 138 10.82 10.64 -1.19
C GLY A 138 9.58 9.78 -0.98
N SER A 139 9.75 8.62 -0.35
CA SER A 139 8.63 7.75 0.01
C SER A 139 7.68 8.47 0.95
N SER A 140 6.41 8.51 0.56
CA SER A 140 5.31 9.13 1.30
C SER A 140 5.20 8.51 2.70
N SER A 141 4.73 9.27 3.69
CA SER A 141 4.33 8.75 5.02
C SER A 141 3.38 7.55 4.91
N SER A 142 2.59 7.48 3.83
CA SER A 142 1.76 6.31 3.49
C SER A 142 2.59 5.09 3.06
N ASP A 143 3.72 5.27 2.37
CA ASP A 143 4.62 4.18 1.95
C ASP A 143 5.32 3.55 3.15
N ASP A 144 5.67 4.35 4.16
CA ASP A 144 6.22 3.83 5.42
C ASP A 144 5.20 2.99 6.21
N VAL A 145 3.92 3.40 6.19
CA VAL A 145 2.82 2.62 6.77
C VAL A 145 2.59 1.34 5.95
N ILE A 146 2.58 1.42 4.62
CA ILE A 146 2.42 0.26 3.73
C ILE A 146 3.59 -0.71 3.89
N LYS A 147 4.82 -0.21 4.02
CA LYS A 147 6.03 -1.01 4.26
C LYS A 147 5.98 -1.69 5.63
N ARG A 148 5.55 -0.97 6.68
CA ARG A 148 5.29 -1.56 8.00
C ARG A 148 4.22 -2.65 7.95
N ILE A 149 3.13 -2.44 7.22
CA ILE A 149 2.08 -3.45 7.05
C ILE A 149 2.64 -4.67 6.31
N TRP A 150 3.44 -4.46 5.26
CA TRP A 150 4.10 -5.55 4.53
C TRP A 150 5.08 -6.34 5.41
N ASP A 151 5.86 -5.65 6.24
CA ASP A 151 6.78 -6.30 7.18
C ASP A 151 6.02 -7.07 8.25
N LEU A 152 4.90 -6.54 8.76
CA LEU A 152 4.01 -7.26 9.68
C LEU A 152 3.38 -8.49 9.03
N ILE A 153 2.95 -8.41 7.76
CA ILE A 153 2.43 -9.56 7.01
C ILE A 153 3.51 -10.62 6.85
N LYS A 154 4.73 -10.25 6.47
CA LYS A 154 5.87 -11.18 6.36
C LYS A 154 6.16 -11.87 7.69
N ILE A 155 6.20 -11.11 8.79
CA ILE A 155 6.38 -11.65 10.14
C ILE A 155 5.25 -12.62 10.50
N GLY A 156 4.00 -12.29 10.16
CA GLY A 156 2.84 -13.16 10.37
C GLY A 156 2.94 -14.48 9.59
N ILE A 157 3.36 -14.43 8.32
CA ILE A 157 3.61 -15.62 7.49
C ILE A 157 4.72 -16.48 8.08
N ILE A 158 5.83 -15.88 8.52
CA ILE A 158 6.95 -16.58 9.14
C ILE A 158 6.50 -17.24 10.47
N ALA A 159 5.72 -16.55 11.29
CA ALA A 159 5.20 -17.10 12.54
C ALA A 159 4.26 -18.29 12.29
N ALA A 160 3.32 -18.16 11.36
CA ALA A 160 2.41 -19.24 10.98
C ALA A 160 3.17 -20.45 10.42
N TRP A 161 4.16 -20.21 9.56
CA TRP A 161 5.03 -21.25 9.02
C TRP A 161 5.82 -21.95 10.13
N THR A 162 6.37 -21.20 11.09
CA THR A 162 7.15 -21.75 12.20
C THR A 162 6.30 -22.70 13.04
N VAL A 163 5.06 -22.32 13.37
CA VAL A 163 4.14 -23.19 14.11
C VAL A 163 3.83 -24.48 13.34
N LEU A 164 3.54 -24.39 12.04
CA LEU A 164 3.30 -25.56 11.20
C LEU A 164 4.53 -26.47 11.10
N PHE A 165 5.72 -25.89 10.91
CA PHE A 165 6.96 -26.64 10.82
C PHE A 165 7.29 -27.37 12.12
N LEU A 166 7.12 -26.70 13.27
CA LEU A 166 7.28 -27.35 14.58
C LEU A 166 6.29 -28.49 14.77
N GLY A 167 5.03 -28.34 14.32
CA GLY A 167 4.05 -29.43 14.28
C GLY A 167 4.54 -30.64 13.48
N VAL A 168 5.14 -30.42 12.31
CA VAL A 168 5.73 -31.49 11.48
C VAL A 168 6.92 -32.15 12.20
N VAL A 169 7.79 -31.37 12.85
CA VAL A 169 8.93 -31.89 13.61
C VAL A 169 8.47 -32.80 14.76
N ILE A 170 7.40 -32.40 15.46
CA ILE A 170 6.81 -33.19 16.56
C ILE A 170 6.24 -34.52 16.04
N VAL A 171 5.50 -34.48 14.93
CA VAL A 171 4.91 -35.70 14.32
C VAL A 171 6.00 -36.63 13.79
N THR A 172 7.07 -36.10 13.22
CA THR A 172 8.13 -36.88 12.56
C THR A 172 9.16 -37.47 13.53
N LEU A 173 9.54 -36.73 14.57
CA LEU A 173 10.58 -37.14 15.53
C LEU A 173 10.03 -37.63 16.87
N GLY A 174 8.74 -37.44 17.13
CA GLY A 174 8.11 -37.75 18.40
C GLY A 174 8.44 -36.74 19.51
N TRP A 175 7.63 -36.73 20.56
CA TRP A 175 7.77 -35.78 21.68
C TRP A 175 8.68 -36.35 22.78
N ASN A 176 9.98 -36.06 22.71
CA ASN A 176 10.98 -36.42 23.72
C ASN A 176 11.86 -35.21 24.11
N GLU A 177 12.74 -35.37 25.09
CA GLU A 177 13.62 -34.27 25.57
C GLU A 177 14.59 -33.74 24.50
N ILE A 178 14.97 -34.58 23.53
CA ILE A 178 15.82 -34.20 22.39
C ILE A 178 15.03 -33.35 21.39
N THR A 179 13.77 -33.69 21.13
CA THR A 179 12.90 -32.92 20.24
C THR A 179 12.52 -31.58 20.86
N LYS A 180 12.26 -31.53 22.17
CA LYS A 180 11.99 -30.26 22.90
C LYS A 180 13.15 -29.28 22.80
N THR A 181 14.37 -29.75 23.05
CA THR A 181 15.58 -28.91 22.92
C THR A 181 15.76 -28.41 21.50
N LYS A 182 15.58 -29.28 20.48
CA LYS A 182 15.60 -28.86 19.07
C LYS A 182 14.54 -27.82 18.72
N ILE A 183 13.31 -27.97 19.20
CA ILE A 183 12.21 -27.01 18.97
C ILE A 183 12.56 -25.64 19.55
N LEU A 184 13.09 -25.59 20.77
CA LEU A 184 13.54 -24.34 21.40
C LEU A 184 14.68 -23.69 20.61
N THR A 185 15.68 -24.47 20.19
CA THR A 185 16.80 -23.97 19.37
C THR A 185 16.31 -23.42 18.02
N ILE A 186 15.34 -24.08 17.39
CA ILE A 186 14.72 -23.61 16.14
C ILE A 186 14.01 -22.27 16.40
N ALA A 187 13.18 -22.17 17.44
CA ALA A 187 12.46 -20.96 17.77
C ALA A 187 13.42 -19.77 18.03
N ASP A 188 14.45 -19.97 18.86
CA ASP A 188 15.45 -18.93 19.16
C ASP A 188 16.22 -18.49 17.93
N THR A 189 16.59 -19.44 17.06
CA THR A 189 17.30 -19.14 15.81
C THR A 189 16.44 -18.32 14.87
N ILE A 190 15.15 -18.66 14.73
CA ILE A 190 14.20 -17.91 13.90
C ILE A 190 13.99 -16.50 14.43
N VAL A 191 13.82 -16.35 15.75
CA VAL A 191 13.69 -15.03 16.40
C VAL A 191 14.94 -14.17 16.18
N ASN A 192 16.13 -14.74 16.30
CA ASN A 192 17.38 -14.02 16.05
C ASN A 192 17.55 -13.64 14.58
N MET A 193 17.15 -14.51 13.64
CA MET A 193 17.16 -14.18 12.21
C MET A 193 16.22 -13.00 11.88
N ILE A 194 15.01 -12.98 12.46
CA ILE A 194 14.06 -11.87 12.28
C ILE A 194 14.62 -10.57 12.87
N LYS A 195 15.21 -10.62 14.08
CA LYS A 195 15.88 -9.46 14.71
C LYS A 195 17.01 -8.90 13.86
N ASN A 196 17.71 -9.76 13.12
CA ASN A 196 18.79 -9.38 12.21
C ASN A 196 18.31 -9.01 10.80
N GLY A 197 16.99 -8.86 10.59
CA GLY A 197 16.40 -8.40 9.32
C GLY A 197 16.19 -9.49 8.26
N VAL A 198 16.45 -10.76 8.59
CA VAL A 198 16.23 -11.87 7.66
C VAL A 198 14.75 -12.27 7.68
N THR A 199 14.03 -11.89 6.62
CA THR A 199 12.59 -12.18 6.45
C THR A 199 12.29 -13.15 5.31
N SER A 200 13.30 -13.69 4.63
CA SER A 200 13.08 -14.67 3.57
C SER A 200 12.70 -16.03 4.16
N LEU A 201 11.50 -16.51 3.84
CA LEU A 201 10.98 -17.80 4.32
C LEU A 201 11.90 -18.97 3.96
N LYS A 202 12.54 -18.91 2.78
CA LYS A 202 13.50 -19.91 2.30
C LYS A 202 14.72 -20.06 3.21
N ALA A 203 15.36 -18.95 3.61
CA ALA A 203 16.53 -19.01 4.49
C ALA A 203 16.16 -19.54 5.87
N ILE A 204 15.01 -19.09 6.39
CA ILE A 204 14.46 -19.52 7.68
C ILE A 204 14.14 -21.03 7.65
N GLY A 205 13.45 -21.49 6.61
CA GLY A 205 13.08 -22.90 6.45
C GLY A 205 14.27 -23.82 6.23
N THR A 206 15.30 -23.37 5.52
CA THR A 206 16.53 -24.15 5.32
C THR A 206 17.29 -24.32 6.63
N LYS A 207 17.42 -23.25 7.43
CA LYS A 207 18.10 -23.30 8.73
C LYS A 207 17.34 -24.13 9.77
N ALA A 208 16.02 -24.00 9.83
CA ALA A 208 15.20 -24.81 10.72
C ALA A 208 15.24 -26.30 10.37
N SER A 209 15.28 -26.63 9.09
CA SER A 209 15.44 -28.00 8.57
C SER A 209 16.81 -28.60 8.91
N GLU A 210 17.88 -27.81 8.81
CA GLU A 210 19.24 -28.20 9.19
C GLU A 210 19.32 -28.57 10.69
N ILE A 211 18.73 -27.75 11.57
CA ILE A 211 18.69 -27.99 13.02
C ILE A 211 17.82 -29.21 13.37
N ALA A 212 16.67 -29.36 12.70
CA ALA A 212 15.79 -30.50 12.93
C ALA A 212 16.42 -31.83 12.45
N GLY A 213 17.30 -31.79 11.44
CA GLY A 213 17.78 -32.97 10.73
C GLY A 213 16.70 -33.60 9.84
N VAL A 214 15.70 -32.80 9.44
CA VAL A 214 14.55 -33.24 8.64
C VAL A 214 14.67 -32.59 7.28
N LYS A 215 14.46 -33.35 6.20
CA LYS A 215 14.56 -32.83 4.82
C LYS A 215 13.65 -31.63 4.61
N VAL A 216 14.17 -30.55 4.00
CA VAL A 216 13.39 -29.36 3.66
C VAL A 216 12.12 -29.77 2.91
N PRO A 217 10.93 -29.45 3.43
CA PRO A 217 9.68 -29.79 2.77
C PRO A 217 9.62 -29.24 1.33
N TRP A 218 9.10 -30.03 0.39
CA TRP A 218 9.15 -29.74 -1.06
C TRP A 218 8.51 -28.41 -1.48
N TRP A 219 7.55 -27.92 -0.70
CA TRP A 219 6.83 -26.66 -0.91
C TRP A 219 7.63 -25.41 -0.53
N LEU A 220 8.74 -25.55 0.23
CA LEU A 220 9.70 -24.46 0.50
C LEU A 220 10.69 -24.21 -0.64
N LYS A 221 10.73 -25.07 -1.67
CA LYS A 221 11.59 -24.84 -2.84
C LYS A 221 11.09 -23.72 -3.75
N TRP A 222 9.83 -23.31 -3.58
CA TRP A 222 9.09 -22.40 -4.47
C TRP A 222 8.87 -21.00 -3.88
N TRP A 223 9.37 -20.76 -2.67
CA TRP A 223 9.44 -19.46 -1.98
C TRP A 223 10.90 -19.05 -1.83
#